data_AF-A0A260Z2X2-F1
#
_entry.id   AF-A0A260Z2X2-F1
#
_cell.length_a   1.000
_cell.length_b   1.000
_cell.length_c   1.000
_cell.angle_alpha   90.00
_cell.angle_beta   90.00
_cell.angle_gamma   90.00
#
_symmetry.space_group_name_H-M   'P 1'
#
loop_
_entity.id
_entity.type
_entity.pdbx_description
1 polymer ?
#
loop_
_entity_poly.entity_id
_entity_poly.type
_entity_poly.pdbx_seq_one_letter_code
_entity_poly.pdbx_strand_id
1 'polypeptide(L)'
;MALKHNFGDAAIWLGARRKGSCPRAGICQPRETFFWTDNHTTGNAGFGWSTGQPDGVSSYTLGVQACAHQFVFASGTTHPRWPGIPHGALDDQYCQEGNINPNRKLFACGKKAV
;
A
#
# COMPACT_ATOMS: atom_id res chain seq x y z
N MET A 1 -4.78 11.55 12.89
CA MET A 1 -5.97 10.81 12.42
C MET A 1 -6.25 9.60 13.30
N ALA A 2 -5.28 8.69 13.46
CA ALA A 2 -5.40 7.48 14.28
C ALA A 2 -5.76 7.73 15.76
N LEU A 3 -5.04 8.64 16.42
CA LEU A 3 -5.28 9.00 17.83
C LEU A 3 -6.68 9.58 18.08
N LYS A 4 -7.22 10.37 17.14
CA LYS A 4 -8.53 11.04 17.27
C LYS A 4 -9.71 10.05 17.17
N HIS A 5 -9.53 8.96 16.43
CA HIS A 5 -10.56 7.95 16.18
C HIS A 5 -10.28 6.62 16.90
N ASN A 6 -9.33 6.63 17.83
CA ASN A 6 -8.96 5.52 18.72
C ASN A 6 -8.69 4.19 17.99
N PHE A 7 -7.97 4.25 16.87
CA PHE A 7 -7.44 3.04 16.22
C PHE A 7 -5.92 3.00 16.35
N GLY A 8 -5.37 1.85 16.75
CA GLY A 8 -3.92 1.62 16.89
C GLY A 8 -3.20 1.56 15.53
N ASP A 9 -3.91 1.10 14.50
CA ASP A 9 -3.44 0.93 13.15
C ASP A 9 -4.53 1.22 12.10
N ALA A 10 -4.12 1.71 10.95
CA ALA A 10 -4.91 1.86 9.74
C ALA A 10 -4.02 1.80 8.50
N ALA A 11 -4.63 1.73 7.32
CA ALA A 11 -3.94 2.07 6.09
C ALA A 11 -4.78 2.99 5.20
N ILE A 12 -4.09 3.69 4.30
CA ILE A 12 -4.70 4.55 3.29
C ILE A 12 -4.52 3.88 1.93
N TRP A 13 -5.62 3.55 1.25
CA TRP A 13 -5.60 3.15 -0.14
C TRP A 13 -5.13 4.31 -1.02
N LEU A 14 -4.18 4.00 -1.90
CA LEU A 14 -3.67 4.92 -2.90
C LEU A 14 -4.15 4.48 -4.29
N GLY A 15 -4.34 5.45 -5.19
CA GLY A 15 -4.72 5.22 -6.58
C GLY A 15 -3.56 4.64 -7.41
N ALA A 16 -3.10 3.44 -7.07
CA ALA A 16 -2.05 2.72 -7.79
C ALA A 16 -2.39 1.23 -7.95
N ARG A 17 -1.97 0.66 -9.08
CA ARG A 17 -2.21 -0.75 -9.43
C ARG A 17 -0.93 -1.47 -9.87
N ARG A 18 -0.86 -2.76 -9.56
CA ARG A 18 0.21 -3.65 -10.04
C ARG A 18 0.14 -3.79 -11.56
N LYS A 19 1.29 -3.72 -12.23
CA LYS A 19 1.42 -3.99 -13.66
C LYS A 19 1.28 -5.49 -13.91
N GLY A 20 0.51 -5.89 -14.92
CA GLY A 20 0.38 -7.30 -15.32
C GLY A 20 1.70 -7.96 -15.71
N SER A 21 2.66 -7.19 -16.23
CA SER A 21 4.01 -7.65 -16.56
C SER A 21 4.91 -7.88 -15.32
N CYS A 22 4.49 -7.44 -14.14
CA CYS A 22 5.22 -7.56 -12.88
C CYS A 22 4.34 -8.26 -11.82
N PRO A 23 3.96 -9.54 -12.02
CA PRO A 23 2.92 -10.18 -11.22
C PRO A 23 3.35 -10.51 -9.78
N ARG A 24 4.65 -10.64 -9.50
CA ARG A 24 5.19 -10.99 -8.18
C ARG A 24 6.62 -10.47 -7.97
N ALA A 25 7.13 -10.57 -6.75
CA ALA A 25 8.52 -10.25 -6.41
C ALA A 25 9.53 -10.94 -7.34
N GLY A 26 10.66 -10.26 -7.60
CA GLY A 26 11.78 -10.78 -8.38
C GLY A 26 11.63 -10.67 -9.91
N ILE A 27 10.44 -10.31 -10.41
CA ILE A 27 10.23 -10.09 -11.86
C ILE A 27 10.60 -8.66 -12.27
N CYS A 28 10.20 -7.67 -11.47
CA CYS A 28 10.50 -6.26 -11.69
C CYS A 28 11.12 -5.68 -10.41
N GLN A 29 11.85 -4.57 -10.55
CA GLN A 29 12.29 -3.83 -9.38
C GLN A 29 11.06 -3.30 -8.61
N PRO A 30 11.09 -3.24 -7.26
CA PRO A 30 9.94 -2.80 -6.46
C PRO A 30 9.29 -1.49 -6.94
N ARG A 31 10.10 -0.50 -7.31
CA ARG A 31 9.62 0.80 -7.82
C ARG A 31 8.95 0.70 -9.19
N GLU A 32 9.18 -0.36 -9.95
CA GLU A 32 8.67 -0.52 -11.31
C GLU A 32 7.38 -1.34 -11.36
N THR A 33 7.04 -2.02 -10.28
CA THR A 33 5.93 -2.98 -10.20
C THR A 33 4.54 -2.33 -10.32
N PHE A 34 4.39 -1.08 -9.88
CA PHE A 34 3.10 -0.38 -9.84
C PHE A 34 3.07 0.84 -10.78
N PHE A 35 1.85 1.28 -11.12
CA PHE A 35 1.58 2.52 -11.84
C PHE A 35 0.43 3.28 -11.17
N TRP A 36 0.44 4.60 -11.28
CA TRP A 36 -0.64 5.47 -10.80
C TRP A 36 -1.85 5.39 -11.74
N THR A 37 -3.06 5.35 -11.18
CA THR A 37 -4.32 5.24 -11.95
C THR A 37 -5.02 6.57 -12.18
N ASP A 38 -4.40 7.68 -11.78
CA ASP A 38 -4.99 9.02 -11.83
C ASP A 38 -4.85 9.72 -13.19
N ASN A 39 -4.24 9.06 -14.18
CA ASN A 39 -3.97 9.56 -15.52
C ASN A 39 -3.21 10.91 -15.55
N HIS A 40 -2.48 11.23 -14.49
CA HIS A 40 -1.76 12.50 -14.35
C HIS A 40 -0.36 12.31 -13.79
N THR A 41 -0.22 11.48 -12.75
CA THR A 41 1.08 11.24 -12.12
C THR A 41 1.93 10.35 -13.03
N THR A 42 3.06 10.88 -13.46
CA THR A 42 4.05 10.15 -14.27
C THR A 42 5.23 9.69 -13.41
N GLY A 43 5.89 8.62 -13.86
CA GLY A 43 7.02 8.03 -13.13
C GLY A 43 6.62 7.26 -11.87
N ASN A 44 7.63 6.89 -11.08
CA ASN A 44 7.50 5.96 -9.95
C ASN A 44 8.23 6.41 -8.67
N ALA A 45 8.70 7.65 -8.63
CA ALA A 45 9.46 8.18 -7.49
C ALA A 45 8.68 8.20 -6.17
N GLY A 46 7.34 8.24 -6.25
CA GLY A 46 6.45 8.20 -5.08
C GLY A 46 6.27 6.82 -4.45
N PHE A 47 6.79 5.74 -5.06
CA PHE A 47 6.67 4.40 -4.48
C PHE A 47 7.79 4.11 -3.48
N GLY A 48 7.50 4.34 -2.19
CA GLY A 48 8.33 4.01 -1.04
C GLY A 48 7.83 2.76 -0.30
N TRP A 49 8.18 1.58 -0.80
CA TRP A 49 7.76 0.31 -0.21
C TRP A 49 8.46 0.00 1.10
N SER A 50 7.76 -0.71 1.99
CA SER A 50 8.37 -1.34 3.15
C SER A 50 9.34 -2.46 2.72
N THR A 51 10.24 -2.87 3.61
CA THR A 51 11.23 -3.90 3.30
C THR A 51 10.55 -5.20 2.89
N GLY A 52 10.93 -5.73 1.73
CA GLY A 52 10.34 -6.95 1.16
C GLY A 52 9.15 -6.69 0.23
N GLN A 53 8.60 -5.47 0.22
CA GLN A 53 7.45 -5.12 -0.61
C GLN A 53 7.85 -4.41 -1.92
N PRO A 54 7.03 -4.48 -2.98
CA PRO A 54 5.79 -5.25 -3.06
C PRO A 54 6.06 -6.72 -3.43
N ASP A 55 5.49 -7.67 -2.67
CA ASP A 55 5.81 -9.09 -2.80
C ASP A 55 4.88 -9.84 -3.76
N GLY A 56 3.64 -9.36 -3.92
CA GLY A 56 2.63 -9.96 -4.78
C GLY A 56 2.16 -11.32 -4.31
N VAL A 57 1.87 -11.48 -3.01
CA VAL A 57 1.27 -12.72 -2.52
C VAL A 57 -0.02 -13.01 -3.29
N SER A 58 -0.16 -14.25 -3.74
CA SER A 58 -1.38 -14.72 -4.42
C SER A 58 -2.29 -15.46 -3.46
N SER A 59 -3.60 -15.25 -3.64
CA SER A 59 -4.67 -15.96 -2.98
C SER A 59 -5.60 -16.52 -4.05
N TYR A 60 -6.07 -17.75 -3.83
CA TYR A 60 -7.06 -18.37 -4.72
C TYR A 60 -8.36 -17.57 -4.79
N THR A 61 -8.77 -16.94 -3.69
CA THR A 61 -10.05 -16.23 -3.59
C THR A 61 -9.96 -14.75 -3.93
N LEU A 62 -8.81 -14.12 -3.64
CA LEU A 62 -8.64 -12.66 -3.79
C LEU A 62 -7.77 -12.28 -5.00
N GLY A 63 -7.12 -13.25 -5.62
CA GLY A 63 -6.15 -13.01 -6.68
C GLY A 63 -4.80 -12.59 -6.11
N VAL A 64 -4.06 -11.78 -6.87
CA VAL A 64 -2.76 -11.24 -6.43
C VAL A 64 -2.93 -9.92 -5.70
N GLN A 65 -2.06 -9.63 -4.73
CA GLN A 65 -1.95 -8.32 -4.12
C GLN A 65 -1.62 -7.27 -5.20
N ALA A 66 -2.62 -6.49 -5.59
CA ALA A 66 -2.59 -5.65 -6.78
C ALA A 66 -2.93 -4.17 -6.52
N CYS A 67 -3.16 -3.80 -5.25
CA CYS A 67 -3.45 -2.44 -4.82
C CYS A 67 -2.44 -1.98 -3.79
N ALA A 68 -2.02 -0.72 -3.86
CA ALA A 68 -1.08 -0.16 -2.90
C ALA A 68 -1.83 0.49 -1.73
N HIS A 69 -1.41 0.21 -0.51
CA HIS A 69 -1.81 1.00 0.64
C HIS A 69 -0.60 1.50 1.43
N GLN A 70 -0.80 2.61 2.14
CA GLN A 70 0.19 3.18 3.05
C GLN A 70 -0.18 2.86 4.50
N PHE A 71 0.75 2.35 5.29
CA PHE A 71 0.54 2.11 6.73
C PHE A 71 0.46 3.42 7.52
N VAL A 72 -0.48 3.47 8.47
CA VAL A 72 -0.66 4.57 9.42
C VAL A 72 -0.80 3.98 10.82
N PHE A 73 0.17 4.26 11.68
CA PHE A 73 0.16 3.82 13.07
C PHE A 73 -0.17 4.98 14.03
N ALA A 74 -0.83 4.70 15.15
CA ALA A 74 -1.17 5.73 16.13
C ALA A 74 0.05 6.41 16.77
N SER A 75 1.14 5.65 16.92
CA SER A 75 2.38 6.11 17.55
C SER A 75 3.54 5.21 17.13
N GLY A 76 4.77 5.71 17.30
CA GLY A 76 5.99 4.95 17.07
C GLY A 76 6.41 4.90 15.59
N THR A 77 7.63 4.43 15.36
CA THR A 77 8.19 4.25 14.02
C THR A 77 7.68 2.99 13.34
N THR A 78 7.28 1.97 14.10
CA THR A 78 6.68 0.71 13.63
C THR A 78 5.52 0.30 14.55
N HIS A 79 4.84 -0.81 14.24
CA HIS A 79 3.73 -1.34 15.03
C HIS A 79 4.02 -2.78 15.50
N PRO A 80 3.62 -3.20 16.72
CA PRO A 80 3.91 -4.55 17.22
C PRO A 80 3.41 -5.69 16.34
N ARG A 81 2.29 -5.49 15.62
CA ARG A 81 1.74 -6.46 14.65
C ARG A 81 2.55 -6.55 13.35
N TRP A 82 3.27 -5.50 12.99
CA TRP A 82 4.10 -5.41 11.78
C TRP A 82 5.50 -4.91 12.12
N PRO A 83 6.29 -5.74 12.86
CA PRO A 83 7.63 -5.34 13.26
C PRO A 83 8.49 -5.08 12.02
N GLY A 84 9.22 -3.97 12.04
CA GLY A 84 10.12 -3.58 10.95
C GLY A 84 9.46 -2.86 9.77
N ILE A 85 8.12 -2.77 9.71
CA ILE A 85 7.43 -1.92 8.72
C ILE A 85 7.36 -0.49 9.27
N PRO A 86 7.98 0.50 8.61
CA PRO A 86 7.91 1.88 9.06
C PRO A 86 6.51 2.47 8.89
N HIS A 87 6.11 3.35 9.81
CA HIS A 87 4.95 4.23 9.63
C HIS A 87 5.10 4.99 8.30
N GLY A 88 4.05 4.99 7.48
CA GLY A 88 4.04 5.68 6.19
C GLY A 88 4.67 4.89 5.03
N ALA A 89 5.22 3.70 5.28
CA ALA A 89 5.70 2.82 4.21
C ALA A 89 4.54 2.18 3.44
N LEU A 90 4.79 1.82 2.18
CA LEU A 90 3.81 1.16 1.32
C LEU A 90 3.89 -0.37 1.42
N ASP A 91 2.75 -1.00 1.17
CA ASP A 91 2.52 -2.43 1.06
C ASP A 91 1.55 -2.69 -0.08
N ASP A 92 1.77 -3.76 -0.85
CA ASP A 92 0.74 -4.20 -1.77
C ASP A 92 -0.22 -5.17 -1.08
N GLN A 93 -1.48 -5.06 -1.46
CA GLN A 93 -2.54 -5.76 -0.79
C GLN A 93 -3.63 -6.16 -1.76
N TYR A 94 -4.40 -7.18 -1.38
CA TYR A 94 -5.58 -7.60 -2.12
C TYR A 94 -6.54 -6.41 -2.21
N CYS A 95 -6.99 -6.09 -3.42
CA CYS A 95 -7.79 -4.89 -3.67
C CYS A 95 -9.18 -4.93 -3.02
N GLN A 96 -9.66 -6.14 -2.73
CA GLN A 96 -10.94 -6.42 -2.10
C GLN A 96 -10.84 -6.39 -0.57
N GLU A 97 -9.63 -6.33 -0.02
CA GLU A 97 -9.40 -6.30 1.42
C GLU A 97 -9.82 -4.93 1.99
N GLY A 98 -10.59 -4.92 3.07
CA GLY A 98 -11.18 -3.69 3.59
C GLY A 98 -11.00 -3.46 5.10
N ASN A 99 -10.71 -4.51 5.87
CA ASN A 99 -10.90 -4.46 7.32
C ASN A 99 -10.08 -5.48 8.13
N ILE A 100 -9.10 -6.17 7.54
CA ILE A 100 -8.27 -7.17 8.23
C ILE A 100 -6.82 -6.68 8.39
N ASN A 101 -6.21 -6.14 7.33
CA ASN A 101 -4.77 -5.84 7.30
C ASN A 101 -4.48 -4.48 6.66
N PRO A 102 -4.53 -3.35 7.40
CA PRO A 102 -4.97 -3.17 8.79
C PRO A 102 -6.51 -3.08 8.95
N ASN A 103 -7.00 -3.04 10.18
CA ASN A 103 -8.44 -3.13 10.51
C ASN A 103 -9.28 -1.90 10.10
N ARG A 104 -8.61 -0.84 9.68
CA ARG A 104 -9.21 0.39 9.17
C ARG A 104 -8.56 0.74 7.84
N LYS A 105 -9.38 0.85 6.80
CA LYS A 105 -8.96 1.32 5.48
C LYS A 105 -9.60 2.67 5.19
N LEU A 106 -8.75 3.65 4.99
CA LEU A 106 -9.08 4.97 4.48
C LEU A 106 -8.69 5.00 3.00
N PHE A 107 -9.00 6.09 2.30
CA PHE A 107 -8.54 6.30 0.93
C PHE A 107 -8.09 7.75 0.77
N ALA A 108 -7.06 7.97 -0.05
CA ALA A 108 -6.63 9.29 -0.46
C ALA A 108 -7.00 9.53 -1.92
N CYS A 109 -7.65 10.67 -2.18
CA CYS A 109 -7.92 11.15 -3.53
C CYS A 109 -6.87 12.18 -3.93
N GLY A 110 -6.30 12.03 -5.12
CA GLY A 110 -5.39 13.02 -5.70
C GLY A 110 -6.13 14.25 -6.22
N LYS A 111 -5.47 15.41 -6.17
CA LYS A 111 -5.91 16.66 -6.80
C LYS A 111 -4.71 17.25 -7.53
N LYS A 112 -4.92 17.80 -8.74
CA LYS A 112 -3.87 18.51 -9.46
C LYS A 112 -3.37 19.70 -8.63
N ALA A 113 -2.05 19.85 -8.53
CA ALA A 113 -1.46 21.11 -8.13
C ALA A 113 -1.84 22.14 -9.20
N VAL A 114 -2.38 23.28 -8.76
CA VAL A 114 -3.04 24.30 -9.59
C VAL A 114 -2.29 24.66 -10.87
#